data_AF-A0A960LMD6-F1
#
_entry.id   AF-A0A960LMD6-F1
#
_cell.length_a   1.000
_cell.length_b   1.000
_cell.length_c   1.000
_cell.angle_alpha   90.00
_cell.angle_beta   90.00
_cell.angle_gamma   90.00
#
_symmetry.space_group_name_H-M   'P 1'
#
loop_
_entity.id
_entity.type
_entity.pdbx_description
1 polymer ?
#
loop_
_entity_poly.entity_id
_entity_poly.type
_entity_poly.pdbx_seq_one_letter_code
_entity_poly.pdbx_strand_id
1 'polypeptide(L)'
;MAFLQPESTPEPENLQARIGLADFYLLILRLLLAVPMFYYETRQHIGRAWGFLWEQKDWPLVDAFVAMELPQPSVTATTLIFLLLVCPSAIAIGFLTRVNAGLTFLAVLFFFLSGLPLSEWLNAQTSVLFLGICAVLVLSGPGRFSFDGAFAALRRRRKRLRDAAAL
;
A
#
# COMPACT_ATOMS: atom_id res chain seq x y z
N MET A 1 27.32 -39.24 24.29
CA MET A 1 27.98 -37.96 23.94
C MET A 1 27.66 -37.65 22.49
N ALA A 2 26.63 -36.83 22.25
CA ALA A 2 26.30 -36.36 20.91
C ALA A 2 27.08 -35.07 20.65
N PHE A 3 27.97 -35.10 19.65
CA PHE A 3 28.68 -33.92 19.17
C PHE A 3 27.66 -32.95 18.56
N LEU A 4 27.48 -31.79 19.20
CA LEU A 4 26.82 -30.65 18.59
C LEU A 4 27.70 -30.22 17.40
N GLN A 5 27.24 -30.47 16.17
CA GLN A 5 27.89 -29.90 15.00
C GLN A 5 27.82 -28.37 15.09
N PRO A 6 28.92 -27.66 14.80
CA PRO A 6 28.91 -26.21 14.80
C PRO A 6 27.94 -25.71 13.73
N GLU A 7 26.95 -24.96 14.19
CA GLU A 7 25.99 -24.26 13.35
C GLU A 7 26.77 -23.39 12.36
N SER A 8 26.70 -23.73 11.07
CA SER A 8 27.43 -23.01 10.02
C SER A 8 26.88 -21.59 9.94
N THR A 9 27.63 -20.64 10.50
CA THR A 9 27.31 -19.22 10.38
C THR A 9 27.21 -18.87 8.89
N PRO A 10 26.07 -18.33 8.42
CA PRO A 10 25.87 -18.07 7.00
C PRO A 10 26.90 -17.07 6.51
N GLU A 11 27.59 -17.41 5.41
CA GLU A 11 28.54 -16.51 4.75
C GLU A 11 27.89 -15.16 4.39
N PRO A 12 28.61 -14.04 4.57
CA PRO A 12 28.06 -12.70 4.41
C PRO A 12 27.54 -12.40 2.99
N GLU A 13 28.08 -13.07 1.97
CA GLU A 13 27.66 -12.93 0.57
C GLU A 13 26.21 -13.43 0.34
N ASN A 14 25.87 -14.59 0.92
CA ASN A 14 24.54 -15.18 0.84
C ASN A 14 23.47 -14.31 1.52
N LEU A 15 23.84 -13.60 2.59
CA LEU A 15 22.93 -12.72 3.31
C LEU A 15 22.57 -11.47 2.48
N GLN A 16 23.55 -10.87 1.80
CA GLN A 16 23.32 -9.69 0.95
C GLN A 16 22.46 -10.02 -0.27
N ALA A 17 22.71 -11.16 -0.92
CA ALA A 17 21.90 -11.62 -2.05
C ALA A 17 20.43 -11.85 -1.65
N ARG A 18 20.17 -12.48 -0.50
CA ARG A 18 18.81 -12.70 0.03
C ARG A 18 18.08 -11.39 0.34
N ILE A 19 18.78 -10.41 0.91
CA ILE A 19 18.20 -9.09 1.19
C ILE A 19 17.83 -8.38 -0.12
N GLY A 20 18.70 -8.42 -1.13
CA GLY A 20 18.42 -7.82 -2.44
C GLY A 20 17.21 -8.44 -3.14
N LEU A 21 17.07 -9.77 -3.07
CA LEU A 21 15.94 -10.49 -3.65
C LEU A 21 14.63 -10.18 -2.92
N ALA A 22 14.64 -10.12 -1.59
CA ALA A 22 13.46 -9.74 -0.79
C ALA A 22 12.99 -8.31 -1.12
N ASP A 23 13.93 -7.37 -1.29
CA ASP A 23 13.60 -5.99 -1.67
C ASP A 23 13.00 -5.91 -3.09
N PHE A 24 13.51 -6.72 -4.03
CA PHE A 24 12.96 -6.82 -5.38
C PHE A 24 11.54 -7.39 -5.39
N TYR A 25 11.28 -8.42 -4.59
CA TYR A 25 9.94 -8.98 -4.43
C TYR A 25 8.96 -7.96 -3.86
N LEU A 26 9.37 -7.17 -2.85
CA LEU A 26 8.55 -6.08 -2.30
C LEU A 26 8.26 -5.00 -3.36
N LEU A 27 9.20 -4.71 -4.25
CA LEU A 27 8.97 -3.78 -5.36
C LEU A 27 7.89 -4.30 -6.31
N ILE A 28 7.97 -5.57 -6.70
CA ILE A 28 6.96 -6.21 -7.56
C ILE A 28 5.59 -6.14 -6.89
N LEU A 29 5.49 -6.49 -5.60
CA LEU A 29 4.22 -6.43 -4.86
C LEU A 29 3.61 -5.03 -4.84
N ARG A 30 4.43 -3.97 -4.74
CA ARG A 30 3.92 -2.59 -4.81
C ARG A 30 3.33 -2.25 -6.14
N LEU A 31 4.02 -2.61 -7.22
CA LEU A 31 3.54 -2.34 -8.57
C LEU A 31 2.27 -3.16 -8.87
N LEU A 32 2.24 -4.42 -8.41
CA LEU A 32 1.09 -5.30 -8.58
C LEU A 32 -0.13 -4.85 -7.76
N LEU A 33 0.07 -4.18 -6.63
CA LEU A 33 -1.02 -3.50 -5.91
C LEU A 33 -1.41 -2.20 -6.61
N ALA A 34 -0.45 -1.30 -6.85
CA ALA A 34 -0.74 0.08 -7.22
C ALA A 34 -1.23 0.24 -8.65
N VAL A 35 -0.64 -0.47 -9.62
CA VAL A 35 -1.00 -0.31 -11.03
C VAL A 35 -2.44 -0.76 -11.30
N PRO A 36 -2.87 -1.96 -10.88
CA PRO A 36 -4.26 -2.37 -11.09
C PRO A 36 -5.26 -1.52 -10.32
N MET A 37 -4.95 -1.17 -9.06
CA MET A 37 -5.82 -0.34 -8.22
C MET A 37 -6.03 1.07 -8.80
N PHE A 38 -4.97 1.66 -9.37
CA PHE A 38 -5.09 2.94 -10.04
C PHE A 38 -5.84 2.83 -11.37
N TYR A 39 -5.47 1.85 -12.20
CA TYR A 39 -5.96 1.74 -13.58
C TYR A 39 -7.41 1.25 -13.67
N TYR A 40 -7.75 0.19 -12.92
CA TYR A 40 -9.07 -0.44 -12.99
C TYR A 40 -10.05 0.18 -12.00
N GLU A 41 -9.64 0.35 -10.73
CA GLU A 41 -10.56 0.84 -9.70
C GLU A 41 -10.72 2.35 -9.75
N THR A 42 -9.62 3.09 -9.67
CA THR A 42 -9.71 4.50 -9.32
C THR A 42 -9.99 5.41 -10.53
N ARG A 43 -9.42 5.09 -11.70
CA ARG A 43 -9.54 5.92 -12.91
C ARG A 43 -10.99 6.24 -13.30
N GLN A 44 -11.90 5.27 -13.16
CA GLN A 44 -13.31 5.45 -13.51
C GLN A 44 -14.03 6.39 -12.53
N HIS A 45 -13.64 6.37 -11.25
CA HIS A 45 -14.24 7.20 -10.22
C HIS A 45 -13.72 8.63 -10.20
N ILE A 46 -12.51 8.90 -10.68
CA ILE A 46 -11.98 10.29 -10.75
C ILE A 46 -12.90 11.16 -11.61
N GLY A 47 -13.29 10.68 -12.79
CA GLY A 47 -14.18 11.43 -13.69
C GLY A 47 -15.56 11.66 -13.08
N ARG A 48 -16.11 10.65 -12.39
CA ARG A 48 -17.41 10.74 -11.71
C ARG A 48 -17.35 11.66 -10.49
N ALA A 49 -16.30 11.57 -9.68
CA ALA A 49 -16.07 12.45 -8.55
C ALA A 49 -15.94 13.91 -8.99
N TRP A 50 -15.23 14.16 -10.09
CA TRP A 50 -15.11 15.50 -10.67
C TRP A 50 -16.46 16.04 -11.14
N GLY A 51 -17.23 15.25 -11.89
CA GLY A 51 -18.59 15.63 -12.32
C GLY A 51 -19.56 15.84 -11.15
N PHE A 52 -19.45 15.04 -10.10
CA PHE A 52 -20.23 15.21 -8.87
C PHE A 52 -19.88 16.52 -8.15
N LEU A 53 -18.59 16.82 -7.99
CA LEU A 53 -18.11 18.01 -7.27
C LEU A 53 -18.45 19.33 -7.98
N TRP A 54 -18.32 19.38 -9.30
CA TRP A 54 -18.48 20.62 -10.07
C TRP A 54 -19.81 20.76 -10.79
N GLU A 55 -20.38 19.66 -11.26
CA GLU A 55 -21.58 19.66 -12.10
C GLU A 55 -22.80 19.09 -11.38
N GLN A 56 -22.66 18.69 -10.09
CA GLN A 56 -23.71 18.04 -9.30
C GLN A 56 -24.35 16.83 -9.99
N LYS A 57 -23.58 16.12 -10.83
CA LYS A 57 -24.04 14.92 -11.52
C LYS A 57 -24.18 13.75 -10.55
N ASP A 58 -25.17 12.90 -10.80
CA ASP A 58 -25.39 11.68 -10.02
C ASP A 58 -24.16 10.78 -10.00
N TRP A 59 -23.85 10.27 -8.82
CA TRP A 59 -22.72 9.37 -8.61
C TRP A 59 -23.21 8.10 -7.89
N PRO A 60 -23.33 6.97 -8.60
CA PRO A 60 -23.90 5.73 -8.04
C PRO A 60 -23.25 5.23 -6.74
N LEU A 61 -21.98 5.59 -6.49
CA LEU A 61 -21.29 5.24 -5.25
C LEU A 61 -21.86 6.01 -4.05
N VAL A 62 -22.24 7.27 -4.24
CA VAL A 62 -22.89 8.10 -3.22
C VAL A 62 -24.26 7.52 -2.90
N ASP A 63 -25.03 7.14 -3.92
CA ASP A 63 -26.36 6.52 -3.72
C ASP A 63 -26.25 5.19 -2.97
N ALA A 64 -25.23 4.38 -3.27
CA ALA A 64 -24.94 3.17 -2.54
C ALA A 64 -24.60 3.46 -1.06
N PHE A 65 -23.87 4.54 -0.78
CA PHE A 65 -23.56 4.95 0.60
C PHE A 65 -24.77 5.51 1.33
N VAL A 66 -25.68 6.19 0.63
CA VAL A 66 -26.98 6.61 1.17
C VAL A 66 -27.80 5.38 1.54
N ALA A 67 -27.84 4.35 0.69
CA ALA A 67 -28.54 3.10 0.95
C ALA A 67 -27.95 2.31 2.13
N MET A 68 -26.66 2.51 2.45
CA MET A 68 -26.01 1.96 3.63
C MET A 68 -26.20 2.81 4.91
N GLU A 69 -27.00 3.88 4.83
CA GLU A 69 -27.25 4.81 5.94
C GLU A 69 -25.95 5.42 6.53
N LEU A 70 -24.92 5.61 5.70
CA LEU A 70 -23.66 6.17 6.15
C LEU A 70 -23.81 7.66 6.48
N PRO A 71 -23.13 8.15 7.54
CA PRO A 71 -23.10 9.58 7.81
C PRO A 71 -22.36 10.31 6.68
N GLN A 72 -22.99 11.36 6.15
CA GLN A 72 -22.46 12.19 5.06
C GLN A 72 -21.93 11.37 3.86
N PRO A 73 -22.81 10.64 3.13
CA PRO A 73 -22.43 9.73 2.06
C PRO A 73 -21.50 10.34 1.01
N SER A 74 -21.77 11.59 0.61
CA SER A 74 -20.96 12.30 -0.37
C SER A 74 -19.53 12.53 0.09
N VAL A 75 -19.34 13.00 1.34
CA VAL A 75 -18.01 13.27 1.92
C VAL A 75 -17.23 11.97 2.06
N THR A 76 -17.90 10.92 2.54
CA THR A 76 -17.29 9.60 2.74
C THR A 76 -16.87 8.98 1.40
N ALA A 77 -17.70 9.06 0.36
CA ALA A 77 -17.39 8.58 -0.98
C ALA A 77 -16.20 9.30 -1.60
N THR A 78 -16.20 10.64 -1.58
CA THR A 78 -15.07 11.44 -2.08
C THR A 78 -13.78 11.13 -1.33
N THR A 79 -13.85 11.02 0.00
CA THR A 79 -12.68 10.72 0.84
C THR A 79 -12.10 9.34 0.56
N LEU A 80 -12.95 8.32 0.43
CA LEU A 80 -12.49 6.95 0.12
C LEU A 80 -11.83 6.87 -1.25
N ILE A 81 -12.40 7.52 -2.27
CA ILE A 81 -11.81 7.53 -3.61
C ILE A 81 -10.49 8.31 -3.63
N PHE A 82 -10.42 9.43 -2.91
CA PHE A 82 -9.16 10.15 -2.75
C PHE A 82 -8.09 9.27 -2.07
N LEU A 83 -8.47 8.51 -1.04
CA LEU A 83 -7.57 7.59 -0.34
C LEU A 83 -7.10 6.46 -1.26
N LEU A 84 -8.01 5.87 -2.03
CA LEU A 84 -7.71 4.84 -3.04
C LEU A 84 -6.90 5.37 -4.23
N LEU A 85 -6.90 6.68 -4.46
CA LEU A 85 -6.02 7.32 -5.44
C LEU A 85 -4.62 7.52 -4.86
N VAL A 86 -4.54 8.23 -3.73
CA VAL A 86 -3.28 8.73 -3.19
C VAL A 86 -2.46 7.61 -2.53
N CYS A 87 -3.09 6.71 -1.76
CA CYS A 87 -2.35 5.69 -1.03
C CYS A 87 -1.65 4.71 -1.96
N PRO A 88 -2.30 4.10 -2.97
CA PRO A 88 -1.63 3.23 -3.92
C PRO A 88 -0.53 3.95 -4.72
N SER A 89 -0.73 5.21 -5.12
CA SER A 89 0.33 6.01 -5.78
C SER A 89 1.53 6.24 -4.86
N ALA A 90 1.30 6.55 -3.59
CA ALA A 90 2.37 6.70 -2.61
C ALA A 90 3.09 5.36 -2.33
N ILE A 91 2.35 4.24 -2.29
CA ILE A 91 2.91 2.88 -2.19
C ILE A 91 3.80 2.58 -3.40
N ALA A 92 3.38 2.91 -4.62
CA ALA A 92 4.17 2.69 -5.83
C ALA A 92 5.54 3.36 -5.76
N ILE A 93 5.57 4.60 -5.25
CA ILE A 93 6.80 5.39 -5.06
C ILE A 93 7.59 4.89 -3.82
N GLY A 94 6.94 4.19 -2.88
CA GLY A 94 7.55 3.76 -1.63
C GLY A 94 7.65 4.88 -0.59
N PHE A 95 6.66 5.79 -0.56
CA PHE A 95 6.52 6.82 0.47
C PHE A 95 5.54 6.34 1.54
N LEU A 96 5.96 6.37 2.81
CA LEU A 96 5.18 5.92 3.97
C LEU A 96 4.47 4.58 3.73
N THR A 97 5.18 3.59 3.17
CA THR A 97 4.55 2.38 2.59
C THR A 97 3.67 1.65 3.59
N ARG A 98 4.06 1.58 4.87
CA ARG A 98 3.26 0.91 5.91
C ARG A 98 1.94 1.61 6.19
N VAL A 99 1.97 2.93 6.33
CA VAL A 99 0.78 3.73 6.64
C VAL A 99 -0.16 3.68 5.45
N ASN A 100 0.34 3.93 4.25
CA ASN A 100 -0.47 3.91 3.04
C ASN A 100 -1.01 2.50 2.74
N ALA A 101 -0.23 1.44 2.94
CA ALA A 101 -0.72 0.07 2.79
C ALA A 101 -1.80 -0.27 3.82
N GLY A 102 -1.67 0.21 5.07
CA GLY A 102 -2.69 0.05 6.10
C GLY A 102 -3.99 0.79 5.76
N LEU A 103 -3.89 2.02 5.26
CA LEU A 103 -5.05 2.79 4.80
C LEU A 103 -5.74 2.11 3.61
N THR A 104 -4.98 1.68 2.61
CA THR A 104 -5.52 0.91 1.47
C THR A 104 -6.15 -0.40 1.93
N PHE A 105 -5.53 -1.11 2.89
CA PHE A 105 -6.09 -2.35 3.45
C PHE A 105 -7.46 -2.08 4.08
N LEU A 106 -7.59 -1.05 4.91
CA LEU A 106 -8.86 -0.70 5.55
C LEU A 106 -9.93 -0.30 4.53
N ALA A 107 -9.55 0.47 3.50
CA ALA A 107 -10.47 0.84 2.43
C ALA A 107 -10.96 -0.38 1.64
N VAL A 108 -10.06 -1.27 1.21
CA VAL A 108 -10.43 -2.51 0.51
C VAL A 108 -11.26 -3.42 1.41
N LEU A 109 -10.90 -3.54 2.69
CA LEU A 109 -11.63 -4.36 3.65
C LEU A 109 -13.05 -3.85 3.84
N PHE A 110 -13.23 -2.53 3.89
CA PHE A 110 -14.55 -1.91 3.93
C PHE A 110 -15.39 -2.33 2.71
N PHE A 111 -14.88 -2.16 1.48
CA PHE A 111 -15.60 -2.58 0.26
C PHE A 111 -15.89 -4.08 0.22
N PHE A 112 -14.96 -4.90 0.70
CA PHE A 112 -15.13 -6.35 0.79
C PHE A 112 -16.24 -6.74 1.76
N LEU A 113 -16.26 -6.15 2.96
CA LEU A 113 -17.27 -6.46 3.98
C LEU A 113 -18.64 -5.85 3.65
N SER A 114 -18.67 -4.69 2.99
CA SER A 114 -19.89 -4.00 2.60
C SER A 114 -20.58 -4.65 1.40
N GLY A 115 -19.86 -5.48 0.63
CA GLY A 115 -20.34 -6.07 -0.62
C GLY A 115 -20.60 -5.03 -1.71
N LEU A 116 -20.07 -3.81 -1.55
CA LEU A 116 -20.33 -2.73 -2.49
C LEU A 116 -19.47 -2.90 -3.74
N PRO A 117 -20.06 -2.87 -4.95
CA PRO A 117 -19.30 -2.93 -6.18
C PRO A 117 -18.59 -1.59 -6.39
N LEU A 118 -17.29 -1.55 -6.11
CA LEU A 118 -16.47 -0.38 -6.46
C LEU A 118 -16.27 -0.31 -7.98
N SER A 119 -15.94 -1.44 -8.61
CA SER A 119 -15.90 -1.58 -10.06
C SER A 119 -16.35 -2.98 -10.46
N GLU A 120 -16.58 -3.19 -11.75
CA GLU A 120 -16.86 -4.52 -12.31
C GLU A 120 -15.69 -5.51 -12.12
N TRP A 121 -14.47 -5.00 -11.86
CA TRP A 121 -13.25 -5.78 -11.74
C TRP A 121 -12.91 -6.14 -10.29
N LEU A 122 -13.46 -5.40 -9.33
CA LEU A 122 -13.28 -5.65 -7.90
C LEU A 122 -14.25 -6.72 -7.40
N ASN A 123 -14.02 -7.96 -7.81
CA ASN A 123 -14.72 -9.10 -7.22
C ASN A 123 -14.10 -9.48 -5.85
N ALA A 124 -14.75 -10.41 -5.15
CA ALA A 124 -14.28 -10.91 -3.85
C ALA A 124 -12.86 -11.50 -3.92
N GLN A 125 -12.49 -12.17 -5.02
CA GLN A 125 -11.18 -12.81 -5.20
C GLN A 125 -10.08 -11.74 -5.35
N THR A 126 -10.31 -10.73 -6.17
CA THR A 126 -9.40 -9.58 -6.36
C THR A 126 -9.24 -8.81 -5.05
N SER A 127 -10.32 -8.63 -4.31
CA SER A 127 -10.29 -7.97 -2.99
C SER A 127 -9.40 -8.73 -2.00
N VAL A 128 -9.56 -10.06 -1.90
CA VAL A 128 -8.72 -10.91 -1.05
C VAL A 128 -7.25 -10.84 -1.47
N LEU A 129 -6.97 -10.80 -2.77
CA LEU A 129 -5.60 -10.62 -3.29
C LEU A 129 -5.00 -9.29 -2.82
N PHE A 130 -5.71 -8.17 -2.99
CA PHE A 130 -5.22 -6.86 -2.54
C PHE A 130 -5.06 -6.79 -1.02
N LEU A 131 -5.98 -7.37 -0.25
CA LEU A 131 -5.85 -7.46 1.21
C LEU A 131 -4.59 -8.24 1.60
N GLY A 132 -4.32 -9.38 0.95
CA GLY A 132 -3.12 -10.17 1.17
C GLY A 132 -1.84 -9.39 0.87
N ILE A 133 -1.79 -8.70 -0.27
CA ILE A 133 -0.63 -7.89 -0.65
C ILE A 133 -0.43 -6.73 0.34
N CYS A 134 -1.51 -6.03 0.71
CA CYS A 134 -1.43 -4.95 1.68
C CYS A 134 -0.95 -5.46 3.05
N ALA A 135 -1.44 -6.62 3.51
CA ALA A 135 -0.99 -7.23 4.76
C ALA A 135 0.53 -7.54 4.72
N VAL A 136 1.02 -8.12 3.63
CA VAL A 136 2.46 -8.36 3.43
C VAL A 136 3.25 -7.05 3.47
N LEU A 137 2.77 -5.99 2.83
CA LEU A 137 3.44 -4.68 2.81
C LEU A 137 3.43 -3.98 4.17
N VAL A 138 2.34 -4.09 4.94
CA VAL A 138 2.25 -3.55 6.31
C VAL A 138 3.25 -4.26 7.22
N LEU A 139 3.31 -5.60 7.16
CA LEU A 139 4.19 -6.42 8.01
C LEU A 139 5.67 -6.29 7.61
N SER A 140 5.98 -6.39 6.32
CA SER A 140 7.36 -6.38 5.81
C SER A 140 7.96 -4.97 5.82
N GLY A 141 7.13 -3.95 5.57
CA GLY A 141 7.55 -2.56 5.49
C GLY A 141 8.14 -2.14 4.14
N PRO A 142 8.86 -1.00 4.11
CA PRO A 142 9.17 -0.29 2.89
C PRO A 142 10.41 -0.81 2.13
N GLY A 143 11.14 -1.82 2.59
CA GLY A 143 12.33 -2.34 1.87
C GLY A 143 13.41 -1.30 1.58
N ARG A 144 14.51 -1.68 0.90
CA ARG A 144 15.64 -0.77 0.58
C ARG A 144 15.41 0.11 -0.65
N PHE A 145 14.59 -0.33 -1.61
CA PHE A 145 14.28 0.41 -2.84
C PHE A 145 13.14 1.44 -2.70
N SER A 146 12.73 1.77 -1.48
CA SER A 146 11.75 2.84 -1.21
C SER A 146 12.42 4.18 -0.90
N PHE A 147 11.69 5.27 -1.10
CA PHE A 147 12.07 6.57 -0.54
C PHE A 147 12.25 6.49 0.98
N ASP A 148 11.37 5.79 1.69
CA ASP A 148 11.51 5.57 3.14
C ASP A 148 12.84 4.89 3.50
N GLY A 149 13.27 3.90 2.72
CA GLY A 149 14.55 3.20 2.86
C GLY A 149 15.74 4.12 2.60
N ALA A 150 15.66 4.95 1.55
CA ALA A 150 16.69 5.93 1.22
C ALA A 150 16.84 6.98 2.33
N PHE A 151 15.73 7.53 2.85
CA PHE A 151 15.74 8.47 3.96
C PHE A 151 16.29 7.85 5.24
N ALA A 152 15.93 6.61 5.55
CA ALA A 152 16.47 5.91 6.71
C ALA A 152 17.98 5.65 6.58
N ALA A 153 18.47 5.31 5.38
CA ALA A 153 19.90 5.14 5.11
C ALA A 153 20.67 6.46 5.24
N LEU A 154 20.13 7.55 4.68
CA LEU A 154 20.70 8.90 4.82
C LEU A 154 20.78 9.34 6.28
N ARG A 155 19.72 9.09 7.08
CA ARG A 155 19.69 9.42 8.51
C ARG A 155 20.76 8.65 9.29
N ARG A 156 20.93 7.36 9.00
CA ARG A 156 21.99 6.53 9.62
C ARG A 156 23.39 7.03 9.24
N ARG A 157 23.61 7.41 7.97
CA ARG A 157 24.90 7.95 7.51
C ARG A 157 25.22 9.27 8.20
N ARG A 158 24.25 10.20 8.31
CA ARG A 158 24.45 11.47 9.03
C ARG A 158 24.76 11.26 10.50
N LYS A 159 24.09 10.32 11.18
CA LYS A 159 24.38 10.00 12.58
C LYS A 159 25.83 9.50 12.76
N ARG A 160 26.26 8.54 11.94
CA ARG A 160 27.65 8.03 11.96
C ARG A 160 28.69 9.12 11.75
N LEU A 161 28.44 10.06 10.83
CA LEU A 161 29.36 11.18 10.59
C LEU A 161 29.42 12.15 11.79
N ARG A 162 28.30 12.40 12.47
CA ARG A 162 28.29 13.21 13.70
C ARG A 162 29.05 12.52 14.84
N ASP A 163 28.85 11.21 15.00
CA ASP A 163 29.51 10.43 16.04
C ASP A 163 31.04 10.34 15.78
N ALA A 164 31.45 10.24 14.51
CA ALA A 164 32.86 10.24 14.11
C ALA A 164 33.54 11.61 14.23
N ALA A 165 32.79 12.71 14.14
CA ALA A 165 33.30 14.07 14.32
C ALA A 165 33.33 14.51 15.81
N ALA A 166 32.79 13.70 16.71
CA ALA A 166 32.78 13.95 18.16
C ALA A 166 33.89 13.19 18.92
N LEU A 167 34.68 12.37 18.21
CA LEU A 167 35.88 11.68 18.68
C LEU A 167 37.13 12.45 18.22
#